data_AF-A0A3D3PE89-F1
#
_entry.id   AF-A0A3D3PE89-F1
#
_cell.length_a   1.000
_cell.length_b   1.000
_cell.length_c   1.000
_cell.angle_alpha   90.00
_cell.angle_beta   90.00
_cell.angle_gamma   90.00
#
_symmetry.space_group_name_H-M   'P 1'
#
loop_
_entity.id
_entity.type
_entity.pdbx_description
1 polymer ?
#
loop_
_entity_poly.entity_id
_entity_poly.type
_entity_poly.pdbx_seq_one_letter_code
_entity_poly.pdbx_strand_id
1 'polypeptide(L)'
;MRKQYHFQPSKNGYYAWDVNKLVERSKNLPVISVKLKDIKELDETFWYNGPDSKPTVRSIAEHFKLINETDLKYPIILSRDGKVMDGMHRVAKALLSGHEEIIAVQFPEDLPPDYEDVHEDDLPY
;
A
#
# COMPACT_ATOMS: atom_id res chain seq x y z
N MET A 1 7.96 10.88 8.72
CA MET A 1 7.67 9.58 8.11
C MET A 1 8.81 9.25 7.15
N ARG A 2 9.32 8.01 7.10
CA ARG A 2 10.29 7.61 6.06
C ARG A 2 9.65 7.81 4.69
N LYS A 3 10.40 8.30 3.71
CA LYS A 3 9.91 8.44 2.34
C LYS A 3 9.59 7.06 1.76
N GLN A 4 8.39 6.92 1.21
CA GLN A 4 7.87 5.67 0.64
C GLN A 4 7.08 6.01 -0.63
N TYR A 5 7.05 5.05 -1.54
CA TYR A 5 6.36 5.14 -2.81
C TYR A 5 5.48 3.91 -3.01
N HIS A 6 4.28 4.13 -3.56
CA HIS A 6 3.49 3.06 -4.15
C HIS A 6 3.93 2.89 -5.60
N PHE A 7 4.23 1.66 -6.01
CA PHE A 7 4.71 1.35 -7.35
C PHE A 7 3.73 0.48 -8.12
N GLN A 8 3.55 0.77 -9.40
CA GLN A 8 2.89 -0.11 -10.35
C GLN A 8 3.76 -0.25 -11.61
N PRO A 9 3.80 -1.43 -12.26
CA PRO A 9 4.57 -1.60 -13.50
C PRO A 9 4.13 -0.62 -14.59
N SER A 10 5.10 0.01 -15.26
CA SER A 10 4.91 0.84 -16.45
C SER A 10 5.62 0.24 -17.66
N LYS A 11 5.67 0.97 -18.79
CA LYS A 11 6.32 0.49 -20.01
C LYS A 11 7.84 0.32 -19.84
N ASN A 12 8.49 1.26 -19.15
CA ASN A 12 9.96 1.29 -19.02
C ASN A 12 10.43 1.25 -17.56
N GLY A 13 9.58 0.84 -16.61
CA GLY A 13 9.93 0.82 -15.19
C GLY A 13 8.67 0.76 -14.34
N TYR A 14 8.48 1.77 -13.49
CA TYR A 14 7.32 1.91 -12.63
C TYR A 14 6.66 3.28 -12.76
N TYR A 15 5.34 3.28 -12.60
CA TYR A 15 4.60 4.44 -12.11
C TYR A 15 4.77 4.51 -10.60
N ALA A 16 5.15 5.68 -10.07
CA ALA A 16 5.36 5.87 -8.64
C ALA A 16 4.50 7.00 -8.08
N TRP A 17 3.83 6.73 -6.96
CA TRP A 17 3.09 7.72 -6.18
C TRP A 17 3.78 7.93 -4.84
N ASP A 18 4.03 9.19 -4.46
CA ASP A 18 4.62 9.54 -3.16
C ASP A 18 3.58 9.34 -2.05
N VAL A 19 3.85 8.41 -1.13
CA VAL A 19 2.92 8.08 -0.05
C VAL A 19 2.62 9.30 0.83
N ASN A 20 3.55 10.23 1.02
CA ASN A 20 3.25 11.46 1.77
C ASN A 20 2.21 12.32 1.05
N LYS A 21 2.27 12.42 -0.28
CA LYS A 21 1.28 13.15 -1.07
C LYS A 21 -0.06 12.42 -1.09
N LEU A 22 -0.06 11.09 -1.13
CA LEU A 22 -1.29 10.30 -0.99
C LEU A 22 -1.96 10.57 0.35
N VAL A 23 -1.19 10.55 1.44
CA VAL A 23 -1.68 10.88 2.79
C VAL A 23 -2.23 12.30 2.83
N GLU A 24 -1.54 13.29 2.25
CA GLU A 24 -2.02 14.67 2.21
C GLU A 24 -3.34 14.80 1.45
N ARG A 25 -3.43 14.20 0.25
CA ARG A 25 -4.62 14.26 -0.61
C ARG A 25 -5.81 13.52 -0.01
N SER A 26 -5.59 12.53 0.84
CA SER A 26 -6.66 11.70 1.41
C SER A 26 -7.22 12.24 2.74
N LYS A 27 -6.60 13.26 3.37
CA LYS A 27 -6.97 13.75 4.72
C LYS A 27 -8.45 14.10 4.91
N ASN A 28 -9.09 14.64 3.87
CA ASN A 28 -10.47 15.11 3.93
C ASN A 28 -11.47 14.13 3.31
N LEU A 29 -11.01 12.96 2.87
CA LEU A 29 -11.90 11.94 2.35
C LEU A 29 -12.68 11.29 3.50
N PRO A 30 -13.94 10.88 3.25
CA PRO A 30 -14.71 10.16 4.25
C PRO A 30 -14.04 8.82 4.57
N VAL A 31 -13.95 8.51 5.86
CA VAL A 31 -13.52 7.17 6.31
C VAL A 31 -14.67 6.20 6.10
N ILE A 32 -14.38 5.10 5.43
CA ILE A 32 -15.31 4.00 5.13
C ILE A 32 -14.82 2.70 5.79
N SER A 33 -15.73 1.74 5.99
CA SER A 33 -15.38 0.37 6.37
C SER A 33 -15.34 -0.50 5.12
N VAL A 34 -14.30 -1.32 4.97
CA VAL A 34 -14.10 -2.23 3.84
C VAL A 34 -13.88 -3.63 4.37
N LYS A 35 -14.54 -4.63 3.78
CA LYS A 35 -14.33 -6.03 4.15
C LYS A 35 -12.98 -6.50 3.63
N LEU A 36 -12.23 -7.22 4.46
CA LEU A 36 -10.93 -7.76 4.06
C LEU A 36 -11.05 -8.65 2.81
N LYS A 37 -12.12 -9.44 2.70
CA LYS A 37 -12.37 -10.29 1.52
C LYS A 37 -12.52 -9.53 0.20
N ASP A 38 -12.78 -8.23 0.24
CA ASP A 38 -12.93 -7.39 -0.95
C ASP A 38 -11.57 -6.78 -1.38
N ILE A 39 -10.51 -6.94 -0.56
CA ILE A 39 -9.13 -6.55 -0.87
C ILE A 39 -8.45 -7.69 -1.62
N LYS A 40 -8.31 -7.54 -2.94
CA LYS A 40 -7.79 -8.59 -3.83
C LYS A 40 -6.33 -8.91 -3.55
N GLU A 41 -5.55 -7.89 -3.22
CA GLU A 41 -4.10 -7.98 -3.05
C GLU A 41 -3.66 -8.80 -1.84
N LEU A 42 -4.60 -9.18 -0.95
CA LEU A 42 -4.34 -10.14 0.12
C LEU A 42 -3.88 -11.51 -0.42
N ASP A 43 -4.36 -11.88 -1.60
CA ASP A 43 -4.06 -13.15 -2.26
C ASP A 43 -3.09 -12.99 -3.46
N GLU A 44 -2.41 -11.84 -3.57
CA GLU A 44 -1.44 -11.54 -4.61
C GLU A 44 -0.01 -11.37 -4.05
N THR A 45 1.00 -11.38 -4.91
CA THR A 45 2.41 -11.19 -4.53
C THR A 45 2.76 -9.73 -4.20
N PHE A 46 1.98 -9.06 -3.34
CA PHE A 46 2.03 -7.61 -3.16
C PHE A 46 3.42 -7.03 -2.82
N TRP A 47 4.19 -7.67 -1.95
CA TRP A 47 5.53 -7.19 -1.53
C TRP A 47 6.70 -7.73 -2.39
N TYR A 48 6.45 -8.72 -3.25
CA TYR A 48 7.50 -9.49 -3.92
C TYR A 48 7.30 -9.55 -5.44
N ASN A 49 7.08 -8.38 -6.06
CA ASN A 49 6.76 -8.27 -7.50
C ASN A 49 7.99 -8.10 -8.42
N GLY A 50 9.20 -7.91 -7.86
CA GLY A 50 10.43 -7.75 -8.64
C GLY A 50 11.15 -9.10 -8.90
N PRO A 51 11.89 -9.26 -10.01
CA PRO A 51 12.60 -10.51 -10.34
C PRO A 51 13.61 -10.94 -9.27
N ASP A 52 14.17 -9.98 -8.54
CA ASP A 52 15.12 -10.21 -7.45
C ASP A 52 14.46 -10.22 -6.05
N SER A 53 13.17 -9.90 -5.97
CA SER A 53 12.45 -9.83 -4.71
C SER A 53 12.06 -11.23 -4.22
N LYS A 54 12.85 -11.76 -3.29
CA LYS A 54 12.68 -13.13 -2.76
C LYS A 54 12.05 -13.09 -1.37
N PRO A 55 11.02 -13.91 -1.08
CA PRO A 55 10.42 -14.04 0.24
C PRO A 55 11.31 -14.88 1.17
N THR A 56 12.51 -14.38 1.47
CA THR A 56 13.42 -14.99 2.43
C THR A 56 12.82 -14.94 3.84
N VAL A 57 13.28 -15.82 4.74
CA VAL A 57 12.87 -15.76 6.17
C VAL A 57 13.16 -14.39 6.78
N ARG A 58 14.28 -13.74 6.37
CA ARG A 58 14.66 -12.42 6.86
C ARG A 58 13.68 -11.34 6.42
N SER A 59 13.34 -11.28 5.13
CA SER A 59 12.38 -10.29 4.60
C SER A 59 10.99 -10.51 5.18
N ILE A 60 10.53 -11.75 5.33
CA ILE A 60 9.25 -12.06 5.99
C ILE A 60 9.24 -11.54 7.44
N ALA A 61 10.32 -11.76 8.20
CA ALA A 61 10.43 -11.27 9.57
C ALA A 61 10.41 -9.72 9.64
N GLU A 62 11.00 -9.04 8.66
CA GLU A 62 10.95 -7.57 8.54
C GLU A 62 9.52 -7.09 8.27
N HIS A 63 8.77 -7.74 7.37
CA HIS A 63 7.35 -7.47 7.18
C HIS A 63 6.54 -7.70 8.46
N PHE A 64 6.78 -8.81 9.17
CA PHE A 64 6.09 -9.11 10.42
C PHE A 64 6.35 -8.06 11.51
N LYS A 65 7.58 -7.53 11.59
CA LYS A 65 7.90 -6.41 12.48
C LYS A 65 7.05 -5.18 12.14
N LEU A 66 7.00 -4.78 10.87
CA LEU A 66 6.19 -3.64 10.42
C LEU A 66 4.70 -3.84 10.69
N ILE A 67 4.18 -5.05 10.43
CA ILE A 67 2.80 -5.42 10.76
C ILE A 67 2.52 -5.14 12.24
N ASN A 68 3.36 -5.62 13.15
CA ASN A 68 3.16 -5.39 14.59
C ASN A 68 3.22 -3.92 14.99
N GLU A 69 4.10 -3.14 14.37
CA GLU A 69 4.31 -1.71 14.67
C GLU A 69 3.21 -0.79 14.12
N THR A 70 2.46 -1.22 13.09
CA THR A 70 1.35 -0.42 12.55
C THR A 70 0.16 -0.31 13.50
N ASP A 71 -0.62 0.77 13.38
CA ASP A 71 -1.80 1.05 14.20
C ASP A 71 -3.07 1.03 13.33
N LEU A 72 -4.06 0.23 13.74
CA LEU A 72 -5.33 0.06 13.02
C LEU A 72 -6.28 1.26 13.17
N LYS A 73 -5.95 2.25 14.02
CA LYS A 73 -6.73 3.50 14.09
C LYS A 73 -6.58 4.39 12.86
N TYR A 74 -5.58 4.14 12.01
CA TYR A 74 -5.34 4.93 10.81
C TYR A 74 -5.84 4.19 9.55
N PRO A 75 -6.64 4.85 8.69
CA PRO A 75 -7.23 4.21 7.52
C PRO A 75 -6.19 3.84 6.47
N ILE A 76 -6.38 2.70 5.80
CA ILE A 76 -5.64 2.38 4.57
C ILE A 76 -6.06 3.34 3.44
N ILE A 77 -5.23 3.48 2.42
CA ILE A 77 -5.54 4.34 1.26
C ILE A 77 -5.84 3.44 0.07
N LEU A 78 -7.02 3.63 -0.51
CA LEU A 78 -7.47 2.91 -1.69
C LEU A 78 -7.51 3.84 -2.91
N SER A 79 -7.15 3.29 -4.06
CA SER A 79 -7.43 3.89 -5.37
C SER A 79 -8.93 3.88 -5.68
N ARG A 80 -9.33 4.55 -6.75
CA ARG A 80 -10.71 4.55 -7.24
C ARG A 80 -11.29 3.15 -7.44
N ASP A 81 -10.52 2.22 -7.98
CA ASP A 81 -10.92 0.84 -8.24
C ASP A 81 -10.78 -0.09 -7.02
N GLY A 82 -10.44 0.45 -5.85
CA GLY A 82 -10.36 -0.29 -4.59
C GLY A 82 -9.03 -0.99 -4.33
N LYS A 83 -7.99 -0.69 -5.12
CA LYS A 83 -6.64 -1.23 -4.89
C LYS A 83 -5.93 -0.53 -3.76
N VAL A 84 -5.10 -1.26 -3.02
CA VAL A 84 -4.34 -0.74 -1.88
C VAL A 84 -3.16 0.09 -2.38
N MET A 85 -3.25 1.40 -2.21
CA MET A 85 -2.14 2.33 -2.48
C MET A 85 -1.20 2.46 -1.28
N ASP A 86 -1.74 2.44 -0.06
CA ASP A 86 -0.96 2.44 1.19
C ASP A 86 -1.69 1.65 2.29
N GLY A 87 -0.92 0.97 3.13
CA GLY A 87 -1.43 0.31 4.33
C GLY A 87 -1.55 -1.20 4.28
N MET A 88 -0.92 -1.90 3.33
CA MET A 88 -0.97 -3.37 3.28
C MET A 88 -0.49 -4.05 4.59
N HIS A 89 0.47 -3.46 5.31
CA HIS A 89 0.85 -3.97 6.64
C HIS A 89 -0.29 -3.87 7.67
N ARG A 90 -1.15 -2.85 7.58
CA ARG A 90 -2.36 -2.72 8.42
C ARG A 90 -3.43 -3.71 8.00
N VAL A 91 -3.61 -3.96 6.70
CA VAL A 91 -4.49 -5.02 6.18
C VAL A 91 -4.06 -6.37 6.75
N ALA A 92 -2.77 -6.71 6.67
CA ALA A 92 -2.23 -7.94 7.25
C ALA A 92 -2.39 -8.00 8.78
N LYS A 93 -2.23 -6.89 9.50
CA LYS A 93 -2.48 -6.82 10.94
C LYS A 93 -3.94 -7.10 11.29
N ALA A 94 -4.88 -6.52 10.54
CA ALA A 94 -6.31 -6.75 10.72
C ALA A 94 -6.67 -8.23 10.49
N LEU A 95 -6.11 -8.83 9.42
CA LEU A 95 -6.26 -10.27 9.14
C LEU A 95 -5.74 -11.14 10.30
N LEU A 96 -4.51 -10.90 10.76
CA LEU A 96 -3.91 -11.65 11.87
C LEU A 96 -4.67 -11.49 13.18
N SER A 97 -5.30 -10.33 13.39
CA SER A 97 -6.07 -10.02 14.59
C SER A 97 -7.53 -10.50 14.51
N GLY A 98 -7.91 -11.20 13.42
CA GLY A 98 -9.23 -11.79 13.24
C GLY A 98 -10.34 -10.79 12.92
N HIS A 99 -10.01 -9.59 12.41
CA HIS A 99 -11.01 -8.65 11.93
C HIS A 99 -11.58 -9.10 10.59
N GLU A 100 -12.86 -8.82 10.36
CA GLU A 100 -13.49 -9.01 9.04
C GLU A 100 -13.41 -7.76 8.16
N GLU A 101 -13.21 -6.60 8.78
CA GLU A 101 -13.22 -5.29 8.12
C GLU A 101 -12.06 -4.41 8.60
N ILE A 102 -11.71 -3.42 7.79
CA ILE A 102 -10.70 -2.40 8.07
C ILE A 102 -11.20 -1.03 7.62
N ILE A 103 -10.82 0.02 8.35
CA ILE A 103 -11.12 1.39 7.93
C ILE A 103 -10.21 1.83 6.77
N ALA A 104 -10.80 2.52 5.81
CA ALA A 104 -10.13 2.99 4.61
C ALA A 104 -10.58 4.41 4.24
N VAL A 105 -9.77 5.08 3.43
CA VAL A 105 -10.17 6.24 2.63
C VAL A 105 -9.94 5.89 1.17
N GLN A 106 -10.86 6.26 0.30
CA GLN A 106 -10.83 5.87 -1.11
C GLN A 106 -10.90 7.08 -2.01
N PHE A 107 -9.97 7.20 -2.94
CA PHE A 107 -10.01 8.28 -3.93
C PHE A 107 -11.21 8.11 -4.86
N PRO A 108 -12.00 9.17 -5.12
CA PRO A 108 -13.16 9.08 -6.01
C PRO A 108 -12.76 9.03 -7.49
N GLU A 109 -11.54 9.45 -7.81
CA GLU A 109 -10.98 9.55 -9.15
C GLU A 109 -9.58 8.93 -9.20
N ASP A 110 -9.16 8.56 -10.41
CA ASP A 110 -7.82 8.02 -10.62
C ASP A 110 -6.78 9.12 -10.44
N LEU A 111 -5.74 8.83 -9.64
CA LEU A 111 -4.65 9.77 -9.43
C LEU A 111 -3.53 9.50 -10.43
N PRO A 112 -3.08 10.52 -11.19
CA PRO A 112 -1.87 10.36 -11.98
C PRO A 112 -0.68 10.09 -11.05
N PRO A 113 0.29 9.29 -11.50
CA PRO A 113 1.52 9.07 -10.75
C PRO A 113 2.31 10.37 -10.59
N ASP A 114 3.11 10.45 -9.52
CA ASP A 114 4.03 11.56 -9.32
C ASP A 114 5.26 11.44 -10.22
N TYR A 115 5.61 10.22 -10.61
CA TYR A 115 6.74 9.88 -11.48
C TYR A 115 6.35 8.74 -12.43
N GLU A 116 6.75 8.84 -13.70
CA GLU A 116 6.45 7.86 -14.75
C GLU A 116 7.74 7.25 -15.30
N ASP A 117 7.72 5.95 -15.60
CA ASP A 117 8.84 5.23 -16.20
C ASP A 117 10.16 5.36 -15.40
N VAL A 118 10.06 5.29 -14.06
CA VAL A 118 11.20 5.39 -13.14
C VAL A 118 11.57 4.03 -12.54
N HIS A 119 12.83 3.86 -12.15
CA HIS A 119 13.27 2.78 -11.27
C HIS A 119 13.28 3.24 -9.81
N GLU A 120 13.28 2.30 -8.87
CA GLU A 120 13.26 2.62 -7.44
C GLU A 120 14.43 3.53 -7.05
N ASP A 121 15.62 3.32 -7.61
CA ASP A 121 16.84 4.08 -7.33
C ASP A 121 16.85 5.51 -7.89
N ASP A 122 15.91 5.85 -8.79
CA ASP A 122 15.81 7.18 -9.40
C ASP A 122 15.05 8.19 -8.52
N LEU A 123 14.39 7.71 -7.46
CA LEU A 123 13.49 8.52 -6.65
C LEU A 123 14.19 9.19 -5.45
N PRO A 124 13.74 10.40 -5.05
CA PRO A 124 14.32 11.07 -3.89
C PRO A 124 13.85 10.38 -2.60
N TYR A 125 14.78 9.80 -1.83
CA TYR A 125 14.53 9.16 -0.51
C TYR A 125 14.98 10.00 0.68
#